data_AF-A0AAU3QN36-F1
#
_entry.id   AF-A0AAU3QN36-F1
#
_cell.length_a   1.000
_cell.length_b   1.000
_cell.length_c   1.000
_cell.angle_alpha   90.00
_cell.angle_beta   90.00
_cell.angle_gamma   90.00
#
_symmetry.space_group_name_H-M   'P 1'
#
loop_
_entity.id
_entity.type
_entity.pdbx_description
1 polymer ?
#
loop_
_entity_poly.entity_id
_entity_poly.type
_entity_poly.pdbx_seq_one_letter_code
_entity_poly.pdbx_strand_id
1 'polypeptide(L)'
;MRRHDHQTTQADLTAGAVLAPYLQDQAAEFLRSLRLHRENSAPTDAGSHGAEEAAGALRRSSRRIGGTLHTFRAALDATWAEQLRTELAWLSGTLAREHAYATRLNRLLEALHTLSGTSLPTARNGSGSDGATDKERAALGVGAARAGALLERQLTLARTRAHSAALQALGSSRFHAVADAVALLASEVPLAPAAAAPAEEMLHGPADRAEQQLLGAVAALPSGQAVEPYNEAQDAPWHRTRLLLRLHRYAHEVVRGAPDPVLAAPGHALDLHRDASEAAAAAASAARTPRIAPATAYALGVLHADQRHEVTAARGVFRTSWPYAAAVIAP
;
A
#
# COMPACT_ATOMS: atom_id res chain seq x y z
N MET A 1 3.87 -47.10 6.58
CA MET A 1 2.51 -46.84 6.07
C MET A 1 1.73 -45.93 7.02
N ARG A 2 2.05 -44.62 7.07
CA ARG A 2 1.22 -43.59 7.75
C ARG A 2 1.36 -42.27 6.98
N ARG A 3 0.62 -42.12 5.89
CA ARG A 3 0.49 -40.85 5.15
C ARG A 3 -0.93 -40.61 4.59
N HIS A 4 -1.90 -41.46 4.90
CA HIS A 4 -3.25 -41.32 4.35
C HIS A 4 -4.24 -40.54 5.23
N ASP A 5 -3.99 -40.34 6.53
CA ASP A 5 -5.00 -39.70 7.39
C ASP A 5 -5.14 -38.17 7.22
N HIS A 6 -4.16 -37.48 6.65
CA HIS A 6 -4.24 -36.01 6.47
C HIS A 6 -4.94 -35.59 5.16
N GLN A 7 -4.93 -36.44 4.14
CA GLN A 7 -5.61 -36.15 2.87
C GLN A 7 -7.12 -36.40 2.96
N THR A 8 -7.55 -37.38 3.75
CA THR A 8 -8.98 -37.69 3.94
C THR A 8 -9.70 -36.60 4.73
N THR A 9 -9.04 -35.92 5.69
CA THR A 9 -9.67 -34.82 6.45
C THR A 9 -9.82 -33.53 5.63
N GLN A 10 -8.98 -33.29 4.62
CA GLN A 10 -9.10 -32.10 3.76
C GLN A 10 -10.21 -32.24 2.71
N ALA A 11 -10.53 -33.46 2.27
CA ALA A 11 -11.56 -33.72 1.26
C ALA A 11 -13.00 -33.47 1.78
N ASP A 12 -13.22 -33.55 3.11
CA ASP A 12 -14.54 -33.39 3.73
C ASP A 12 -14.79 -31.98 4.30
N LEU A 13 -13.82 -31.06 4.20
CA LEU A 13 -13.99 -29.69 4.70
C LEU A 13 -14.90 -28.88 3.77
N THR A 14 -15.96 -28.30 4.32
CA THR A 14 -16.82 -27.37 3.59
C THR A 14 -16.13 -26.01 3.45
N ALA A 15 -16.51 -25.26 2.43
CA ALA A 15 -15.99 -23.89 2.22
C ALA A 15 -16.23 -23.00 3.44
N GLY A 16 -17.40 -23.13 4.08
CA GLY A 16 -17.73 -22.44 5.32
C GLY A 16 -16.81 -22.80 6.49
N ALA A 17 -16.43 -24.07 6.62
CA ALA A 17 -15.52 -24.54 7.67
C ALA A 17 -14.09 -23.97 7.55
N VAL A 18 -13.68 -23.57 6.35
CA VAL A 18 -12.37 -22.90 6.11
C VAL A 18 -12.50 -21.38 6.23
N LEU A 19 -13.53 -20.78 5.63
CA LEU A 19 -13.71 -19.34 5.62
C LEU A 19 -14.05 -18.75 6.98
N ALA A 20 -14.91 -19.42 7.75
CA ALA A 20 -15.42 -18.86 8.99
C ALA A 20 -14.33 -18.66 10.05
N PRO A 21 -13.46 -19.65 10.36
CA PRO A 21 -12.36 -19.46 11.31
C PRO A 21 -11.39 -18.36 10.86
N TYR A 22 -11.05 -18.31 9.57
CA TYR A 22 -10.15 -17.25 9.06
C TYR A 22 -10.75 -15.85 9.26
N LEU A 23 -12.04 -15.66 8.93
CA LEU A 23 -12.70 -14.36 9.10
C LEU A 23 -12.85 -13.99 10.58
N GLN A 24 -13.15 -14.97 11.44
CA GLN A 24 -13.24 -14.78 12.89
C GLN A 24 -11.88 -14.39 13.49
N ASP A 25 -10.79 -15.04 13.08
CA ASP A 25 -9.43 -14.70 13.51
C ASP A 25 -9.03 -13.28 13.08
N GLN A 26 -9.33 -12.90 11.83
CA GLN A 26 -9.06 -11.54 11.35
C GLN A 26 -9.94 -10.50 12.05
N ALA A 27 -11.19 -10.84 12.40
CA ALA A 27 -12.08 -9.97 13.18
C ALA A 27 -11.59 -9.81 14.63
N ALA A 28 -11.14 -10.88 15.26
CA ALA A 28 -10.54 -10.83 16.59
C ALA A 28 -9.28 -9.96 16.60
N GLU A 29 -8.42 -10.09 15.58
CA GLU A 29 -7.23 -9.26 15.43
C GLU A 29 -7.57 -7.78 15.17
N PHE A 30 -8.64 -7.50 14.41
CA PHE A 30 -9.17 -6.14 14.25
C PHE A 30 -9.59 -5.54 15.59
N LEU A 31 -10.39 -6.25 16.38
CA LEU A 31 -10.88 -5.77 17.68
C LEU A 31 -9.76 -5.59 18.70
N ARG A 32 -8.78 -6.51 18.70
CA ARG A 32 -7.56 -6.41 19.51
C ARG A 32 -6.75 -5.17 19.12
N SER A 33 -6.49 -4.98 17.84
CA SER A 33 -5.76 -3.82 17.31
C SER A 33 -6.48 -2.51 17.64
N LEU A 34 -7.82 -2.50 17.58
CA LEU A 34 -8.62 -1.33 17.92
C LEU A 34 -8.51 -0.99 19.42
N ARG A 35 -8.54 -2.00 20.30
CA ARG A 35 -8.34 -1.82 21.74
C ARG A 35 -6.95 -1.24 22.03
N LEU A 36 -5.90 -1.83 21.47
CA LEU A 36 -4.52 -1.35 21.62
C LEU A 36 -4.36 0.07 21.07
N HIS A 37 -5.02 0.40 19.95
CA HIS A 37 -4.98 1.75 19.40
C HIS A 37 -5.62 2.76 20.35
N ARG A 38 -6.71 2.42 21.03
CA ARG A 38 -7.34 3.31 22.04
C ARG A 38 -6.47 3.47 23.29
N GLU A 39 -5.85 2.39 23.76
CA GLU A 39 -4.95 2.40 24.92
C GLU A 39 -3.71 3.27 24.65
N ASN A 40 -3.09 3.12 23.48
CA ASN A 40 -1.88 3.83 23.10
C ASN A 40 -2.12 5.27 22.57
N SER A 41 -3.37 5.65 22.30
CA SER A 41 -3.72 7.02 21.87
C SER A 41 -4.07 7.95 23.04
N ALA A 42 -3.97 7.48 24.29
CA ALA A 42 -4.22 8.28 25.48
C ALA A 42 -3.13 9.36 25.67
N PRO A 43 -3.50 10.57 26.13
CA PRO A 43 -2.63 11.76 26.08
C PRO A 43 -1.42 11.76 27.03
N THR A 44 -1.29 10.78 27.92
CA THR A 44 -0.29 10.79 29.00
C THR A 44 0.99 10.01 28.73
N ASP A 45 1.04 9.15 27.71
CA ASP A 45 2.24 8.39 27.38
C ASP A 45 2.68 8.62 25.93
N ALA A 46 3.97 8.88 25.73
CA ALA A 46 4.62 8.92 24.43
C ALA A 46 4.71 7.50 23.83
N GLY A 47 3.57 6.86 23.60
CA GLY A 47 3.40 5.57 22.95
C GLY A 47 3.15 5.68 21.44
N SER A 48 3.73 6.70 20.78
CA SER A 48 3.47 6.98 19.35
C SER A 48 3.76 5.75 18.46
N HIS A 49 4.81 4.99 18.77
CA HIS A 49 5.15 3.79 18.02
C HIS A 49 4.12 2.67 18.22
N GLY A 50 3.67 2.42 19.45
CA GLY A 50 2.63 1.43 19.74
C GLY A 50 1.27 1.80 19.14
N ALA A 51 0.92 3.08 19.08
CA ALA A 51 -0.28 3.56 18.41
C ALA A 51 -0.21 3.37 16.88
N GLU A 52 0.97 3.63 16.29
CA GLU A 52 1.22 3.43 14.85
C GLU A 52 1.21 1.95 14.45
N GLU A 53 1.82 1.08 15.27
CA GLU A 53 1.81 -0.37 15.09
C GLU A 53 0.38 -0.92 15.16
N ALA A 54 -0.39 -0.51 16.17
CA ALA A 54 -1.79 -0.89 16.33
C ALA A 54 -2.65 -0.40 15.15
N ALA A 55 -2.46 0.85 14.70
CA ALA A 55 -3.13 1.35 13.50
C ALA A 55 -2.71 0.57 12.24
N GLY A 56 -1.44 0.17 12.15
CA GLY A 56 -0.91 -0.70 11.10
C GLY A 56 -1.60 -2.06 11.09
N ALA A 57 -1.72 -2.70 12.25
CA ALA A 57 -2.41 -3.98 12.43
C ALA A 57 -3.90 -3.87 12.08
N LEU A 58 -4.58 -2.84 12.58
CA LEU A 58 -5.98 -2.53 12.27
C LEU A 58 -6.22 -2.37 10.76
N ARG A 59 -5.34 -1.66 10.06
CA ARG A 59 -5.42 -1.54 8.59
C ARG A 59 -5.14 -2.86 7.88
N ARG A 60 -4.24 -3.70 8.39
CA ARG A 60 -3.93 -5.02 7.80
C ARG A 60 -5.13 -5.96 7.92
N SER A 61 -5.71 -6.11 9.11
CA SER A 61 -6.89 -6.96 9.33
C SER A 61 -8.10 -6.47 8.52
N SER A 62 -8.38 -5.17 8.51
CA SER A 62 -9.46 -4.57 7.68
C SER A 62 -9.35 -4.96 6.20
N ARG A 63 -8.14 -4.95 5.65
CA ARG A 63 -7.88 -5.24 4.24
C ARG A 63 -7.92 -6.74 3.94
N ARG A 64 -7.52 -7.59 4.89
CA ARG A 64 -7.66 -9.05 4.80
C ARG A 64 -9.12 -9.47 4.81
N ILE A 65 -9.92 -8.93 5.74
CA ILE A 65 -11.38 -9.13 5.76
C ILE A 65 -11.97 -8.67 4.43
N GLY A 66 -11.79 -7.40 4.06
CA GLY A 66 -12.37 -6.85 2.82
C GLY A 66 -11.92 -7.57 1.53
N GLY A 67 -10.68 -8.06 1.49
CA GLY A 67 -10.17 -8.87 0.37
C GLY A 67 -10.77 -10.27 0.32
N THR A 68 -10.96 -10.91 1.48
CA THR A 68 -11.62 -12.23 1.59
C THR A 68 -13.08 -12.14 1.16
N LEU A 69 -13.80 -11.12 1.64
CA LEU A 69 -15.18 -10.83 1.24
C LEU A 69 -15.28 -10.59 -0.28
N HIS A 70 -14.30 -9.93 -0.88
CA HIS A 70 -14.26 -9.69 -2.32
C HIS A 70 -14.09 -10.98 -3.15
N THR A 71 -13.09 -11.79 -2.80
CA THR A 71 -12.74 -13.00 -3.54
C THR A 71 -13.79 -14.09 -3.38
N PHE A 72 -14.23 -14.35 -2.15
CA PHE A 72 -15.13 -15.47 -1.81
C PHE A 72 -16.59 -15.05 -1.63
N ARG A 73 -17.01 -13.94 -2.24
CA ARG A 73 -18.38 -13.39 -2.16
C ARG A 73 -19.50 -14.41 -2.47
N ALA A 74 -19.21 -15.46 -3.25
CA ALA A 74 -20.18 -16.48 -3.62
C ALA A 74 -20.53 -17.43 -2.45
N ALA A 75 -19.65 -17.54 -1.45
CA ALA A 75 -19.86 -18.35 -0.25
C ALA A 75 -20.42 -17.53 0.93
N LEU A 76 -20.71 -16.25 0.73
CA LEU A 76 -21.13 -15.30 1.77
C LEU A 76 -22.43 -14.61 1.36
N ASP A 77 -23.14 -14.01 2.32
CA ASP A 77 -24.23 -13.10 1.99
C ASP A 77 -23.69 -11.90 1.16
N ALA A 78 -24.14 -11.78 -0.08
CA ALA A 78 -23.58 -10.85 -1.04
C ALA A 78 -23.82 -9.38 -0.66
N THR A 79 -25.00 -9.09 -0.09
CA THR A 79 -25.38 -7.72 0.30
C THR A 79 -24.58 -7.23 1.50
N TRP A 80 -24.48 -8.06 2.53
CA TRP A 80 -23.69 -7.82 3.72
C TRP A 80 -22.20 -7.70 3.39
N ALA A 81 -21.67 -8.62 2.57
CA ALA A 81 -20.25 -8.61 2.20
C ALA A 81 -19.87 -7.32 1.45
N GLU A 82 -20.72 -6.84 0.55
CA GLU A 82 -20.47 -5.61 -0.21
C GLU A 82 -20.54 -4.35 0.66
N GLN A 83 -21.54 -4.29 1.56
CA GLN A 83 -21.66 -3.20 2.51
C GLN A 83 -20.44 -3.14 3.44
N LEU A 84 -20.10 -4.25 4.09
CA LEU A 84 -18.96 -4.30 5.01
C LEU A 84 -17.64 -4.00 4.31
N ARG A 85 -17.44 -4.48 3.08
CA ARG A 85 -16.24 -4.18 2.27
C ARG A 85 -16.09 -2.69 1.99
N THR A 86 -17.18 -2.01 1.64
CA THR A 86 -17.19 -0.56 1.39
C THR A 86 -16.78 0.21 2.64
N GLU A 87 -17.32 -0.18 3.79
CA GLU A 87 -17.04 0.46 5.06
C GLU A 87 -15.60 0.20 5.55
N LEU A 88 -15.10 -1.03 5.43
CA LEU A 88 -13.70 -1.36 5.74
C LEU A 88 -12.70 -0.64 4.82
N ALA A 89 -13.06 -0.45 3.54
CA ALA A 89 -12.25 0.33 2.61
C ALA A 89 -12.20 1.81 3.02
N TRP A 90 -13.34 2.39 3.41
CA TRP A 90 -13.41 3.75 3.95
C TRP A 90 -12.56 3.90 5.22
N LEU A 91 -12.72 3.01 6.20
CA LEU A 91 -11.99 3.06 7.47
C LEU A 91 -10.47 2.91 7.25
N SER A 92 -10.06 1.86 6.54
CA SER A 92 -8.64 1.60 6.30
C SER A 92 -7.97 2.71 5.47
N GLY A 93 -8.69 3.31 4.53
CA GLY A 93 -8.23 4.46 3.76
C GLY A 93 -8.07 5.72 4.62
N THR A 94 -9.02 6.00 5.52
CA THR A 94 -8.97 7.14 6.43
C THR A 94 -7.78 7.04 7.39
N LEU A 95 -7.58 5.86 8.01
CA LEU A 95 -6.47 5.59 8.92
C LEU A 95 -5.09 5.50 8.24
N ALA A 96 -5.04 5.30 6.92
CA ALA A 96 -3.78 5.22 6.18
C ALA A 96 -3.18 6.59 5.86
N ARG A 97 -4.02 7.63 5.73
CA ARG A 97 -3.60 8.95 5.21
C ARG A 97 -2.54 9.62 6.07
N GLU A 98 -2.74 9.62 7.40
CA GLU A 98 -1.80 10.26 8.32
C GLU A 98 -0.40 9.67 8.17
N HIS A 99 -0.30 8.34 8.27
CA HIS A 99 0.96 7.63 8.12
C HIS A 99 1.57 7.81 6.73
N ALA A 100 0.75 7.79 5.67
CA ALA A 100 1.24 8.02 4.31
C ALA A 100 1.87 9.42 4.14
N TYR A 101 1.32 10.47 4.75
CA TYR A 101 1.94 11.79 4.74
C TYR A 101 3.25 11.83 5.52
N ALA A 102 3.33 11.17 6.68
CA ALA A 102 4.55 11.09 7.48
C ALA A 102 5.68 10.35 6.72
N THR A 103 5.40 9.16 6.20
CA THR A 103 6.37 8.38 5.41
C THR A 103 6.83 9.14 4.16
N ARG A 104 5.90 9.80 3.46
CA ARG A 104 6.23 10.60 2.28
C ARG A 104 7.11 11.80 2.62
N LEU A 105 6.85 12.48 3.75
CA LEU A 105 7.69 13.60 4.20
C LEU A 105 9.11 13.13 4.49
N ASN A 106 9.27 12.07 5.27
CA ASN A 106 10.59 11.51 5.59
C ASN A 106 11.36 11.13 4.32
N ARG A 107 10.71 10.41 3.39
CA ARG A 107 11.30 10.02 2.09
C ARG A 107 11.79 11.23 1.29
N LEU A 108 11.00 12.28 1.20
CA LEU A 108 11.35 13.47 0.41
C LEU A 108 12.47 14.30 1.06
N LEU A 109 12.48 14.40 2.40
CA LEU A 109 13.55 15.10 3.12
C LEU A 109 14.88 14.33 3.02
N GLU A 110 14.84 13.01 3.13
CA GLU A 110 16.00 12.15 2.95
C GLU A 110 16.56 12.28 1.52
N ALA A 111 15.69 12.19 0.50
CA ALA A 111 16.09 12.40 -0.89
C ALA A 111 16.66 13.80 -1.14
N LEU A 112 16.10 14.85 -0.54
CA LEU A 112 16.69 16.20 -0.63
C LEU A 112 18.06 16.28 0.02
N HIS A 113 18.28 15.58 1.15
CA HIS A 113 19.56 15.55 1.82
C HIS A 113 20.63 14.83 0.98
N THR A 114 20.30 13.67 0.41
CA THR A 114 21.22 12.92 -0.47
C THR A 114 21.55 13.70 -1.75
N LEU A 115 20.56 14.36 -2.36
CA LEU A 115 20.76 15.21 -3.54
C LEU A 115 21.54 16.50 -3.24
N SER A 116 21.46 17.03 -2.01
CA SER A 116 22.23 18.21 -1.59
C SER A 116 23.68 17.87 -1.25
N GLY A 117 23.94 16.66 -0.75
CA GLY A 117 25.29 16.15 -0.48
C GLY A 117 26.04 15.67 -1.73
N THR A 118 25.31 15.30 -2.77
CA THR A 118 25.88 14.89 -4.06
C THR A 118 26.02 16.10 -4.97
N SER A 119 27.18 16.29 -5.61
CA SER A 119 27.36 17.38 -6.58
C SER A 119 26.36 17.21 -7.74
N LEU A 120 25.35 18.08 -7.81
CA LEU A 120 24.37 18.09 -8.90
C LEU A 120 25.10 18.19 -10.25
N PRO A 121 24.69 17.47 -11.31
CA PRO A 121 25.32 17.58 -12.62
C PRO A 121 25.16 19.01 -13.13
N THR A 122 26.26 19.76 -13.19
CA THR A 122 26.29 21.07 -13.81
C THR A 122 26.10 20.88 -15.31
N ALA A 123 25.18 21.64 -15.91
CA ALA A 123 25.09 21.72 -17.36
C ALA A 123 26.46 22.15 -17.90
N ARG A 124 27.05 21.33 -18.78
CA ARG A 124 28.38 21.56 -19.37
C ARG A 124 28.40 22.85 -20.17
N ASN A 125 28.74 23.96 -19.52
CA ASN A 125 29.16 25.19 -20.18
C ASN A 125 30.46 25.68 -19.55
N GLY A 126 31.53 25.63 -20.37
CA GLY A 126 32.67 26.55 -20.37
C GLY A 126 33.43 26.80 -19.07
N SER A 127 34.70 26.38 -19.06
CA SER A 127 35.73 26.78 -18.11
C SER A 127 35.72 28.29 -17.79
N GLY A 128 35.48 28.65 -16.52
CA GLY A 128 35.66 30.03 -16.05
C GLY A 128 35.12 30.34 -14.65
N SER A 129 36.02 30.55 -13.68
CA SER A 129 35.83 31.10 -12.33
C SER A 129 35.25 30.19 -11.23
N ASP A 130 36.12 29.68 -10.36
CA ASP A 130 35.76 28.92 -9.14
C ASP A 130 34.75 29.68 -8.25
N GLY A 131 34.86 31.01 -8.16
CA GLY A 131 33.97 31.85 -7.35
C GLY A 131 32.52 32.01 -7.87
N ALA A 132 32.24 31.74 -9.15
CA ALA A 132 30.87 31.71 -9.66
C ALA A 132 30.20 30.36 -9.36
N THR A 133 30.96 29.27 -9.41
CA THR A 133 30.47 27.92 -9.10
C THR A 133 30.08 27.77 -7.63
N ASP A 134 30.81 28.41 -6.72
CA ASP A 134 30.49 28.38 -5.29
C ASP A 134 29.22 29.18 -4.94
N LYS A 135 28.97 30.30 -5.63
CA LYS A 135 27.72 31.07 -5.46
C LYS A 135 26.52 30.31 -5.98
N GLU A 136 26.66 29.60 -7.11
CA GLU A 136 25.60 28.77 -7.68
C GLU A 136 25.30 27.55 -6.79
N ARG A 137 26.34 26.87 -6.27
CA ARG A 137 26.18 25.80 -5.27
C ARG A 137 25.49 26.30 -4.00
N ALA A 138 25.88 27.47 -3.49
CA ALA A 138 25.23 28.07 -2.32
C ALA A 138 23.74 28.40 -2.61
N ALA A 139 23.43 28.93 -3.80
CA ALA A 139 22.06 29.21 -4.21
C ALA A 139 21.21 27.93 -4.35
N LEU A 140 21.79 26.84 -4.86
CA LEU A 140 21.15 25.52 -4.95
C LEU A 140 20.93 24.91 -3.57
N GLY A 141 21.90 25.02 -2.66
CA GLY A 141 21.76 24.61 -1.27
C GLY A 141 20.65 25.37 -0.53
N VAL A 142 20.57 26.70 -0.73
CA VAL A 142 19.46 27.52 -0.22
C VAL A 142 18.12 27.13 -0.88
N GLY A 143 18.15 26.79 -2.17
CA GLY A 143 16.99 26.28 -2.92
C GLY A 143 16.43 24.98 -2.33
N ALA A 144 17.31 24.00 -2.06
CA ALA A 144 16.98 22.72 -1.46
C ALA A 144 16.47 22.87 -0.02
N ALA A 145 17.11 23.71 0.80
CA ALA A 145 16.64 24.00 2.16
C ALA A 145 15.22 24.61 2.16
N ARG A 146 14.96 25.56 1.25
CA ARG A 146 13.62 26.16 1.07
C ARG A 146 12.60 25.16 0.54
N ALA A 147 13.01 24.24 -0.34
CA ALA A 147 12.15 23.17 -0.84
C ALA A 147 11.76 22.20 0.28
N GLY A 148 12.72 21.81 1.12
CA GLY A 148 12.50 21.00 2.32
C GLY A 148 11.50 21.66 3.27
N ALA A 149 11.73 22.94 3.63
CA ALA A 149 10.83 23.69 4.50
C ALA A 149 9.41 23.83 3.93
N LEU A 150 9.29 23.99 2.60
CA LEU A 150 7.98 24.04 1.93
C LEU A 150 7.25 22.70 2.02
N LEU A 151 7.93 21.59 1.72
CA LEU A 151 7.37 20.25 1.79
C LEU A 151 6.98 19.87 3.22
N GLU A 152 7.85 20.16 4.19
CA GLU A 152 7.60 19.95 5.61
C GLU A 152 6.34 20.68 6.06
N ARG A 153 6.22 21.98 5.73
CA ARG A 153 5.01 22.75 6.04
C ARG A 153 3.76 22.13 5.40
N GLN A 154 3.79 21.79 4.12
CA GLN A 154 2.62 21.28 3.40
C GLN A 154 2.19 19.90 3.89
N LEU A 155 3.13 18.96 4.03
CA LEU A 155 2.85 17.59 4.43
C LEU A 155 2.53 17.50 5.92
N THR A 156 3.12 18.34 6.77
CA THR A 156 2.73 18.42 8.19
C THR A 156 1.30 18.94 8.32
N LEU A 157 0.92 20.00 7.59
CA LEU A 157 -0.45 20.49 7.57
C LEU A 157 -1.44 19.41 7.07
N ALA A 158 -1.09 18.69 6.01
CA ALA A 158 -1.90 17.60 5.48
C ALA A 158 -2.02 16.45 6.48
N ARG A 159 -0.93 16.11 7.19
CA ARG A 159 -0.90 15.12 8.26
C ARG A 159 -1.82 15.54 9.41
N THR A 160 -1.73 16.76 9.93
CA THR A 160 -2.60 17.24 11.01
C THR A 160 -4.07 17.18 10.62
N ARG A 161 -4.42 17.59 9.39
CA ARG A 161 -5.79 17.47 8.87
C ARG A 161 -6.24 16.01 8.78
N ALA A 162 -5.37 15.11 8.30
CA ALA A 162 -5.67 13.68 8.22
C ALA A 162 -5.83 13.06 9.61
N HIS A 163 -5.03 13.49 10.58
CA HIS A 163 -5.12 13.07 11.97
C HIS A 163 -6.46 13.48 12.59
N SER A 164 -6.85 14.75 12.48
CA SER A 164 -8.15 15.22 12.96
C SER A 164 -9.32 14.49 12.27
N ALA A 165 -9.22 14.24 10.96
CA ALA A 165 -10.23 13.47 10.23
C ALA A 165 -10.31 12.01 10.69
N ALA A 166 -9.18 11.39 11.03
CA ALA A 166 -9.15 10.05 11.60
C ALA A 166 -9.80 9.98 12.98
N LEU A 167 -9.49 10.93 13.87
CA LEU A 167 -10.14 11.03 15.19
C LEU A 167 -11.65 11.25 15.08
N GLN A 168 -12.09 12.13 14.18
CA GLN A 168 -13.51 12.36 13.90
C GLN A 168 -14.20 11.10 13.35
N ALA A 169 -13.55 10.38 12.44
CA ALA A 169 -14.06 9.13 11.90
C ALA A 169 -14.20 8.06 12.99
N LEU A 170 -13.20 7.91 13.86
CA LEU A 170 -13.23 6.95 14.98
C LEU A 170 -14.29 7.27 16.04
N GLY A 171 -14.70 8.54 16.17
CA GLY A 171 -15.81 8.96 17.04
C GLY A 171 -17.18 8.96 16.36
N SER A 172 -17.28 8.56 15.09
CA SER A 172 -18.53 8.63 14.33
C SER A 172 -19.41 7.39 14.54
N SER A 173 -20.73 7.57 14.44
CA SER A 173 -21.69 6.44 14.42
C SER A 173 -21.39 5.44 13.30
N ARG A 174 -20.92 5.93 12.15
CA ARG A 174 -20.47 5.10 11.02
C ARG A 174 -19.37 4.13 11.44
N PHE A 175 -18.36 4.60 12.17
CA PHE A 175 -17.30 3.73 12.67
C PHE A 175 -17.83 2.71 13.69
N HIS A 176 -18.69 3.13 14.61
CA HIS A 176 -19.28 2.21 15.60
C HIS A 176 -20.07 1.08 14.92
N ALA A 177 -20.86 1.39 13.89
CA ALA A 177 -21.56 0.38 13.09
C ALA A 177 -20.59 -0.64 12.43
N VAL A 178 -19.41 -0.20 11.99
CA VAL A 178 -18.38 -1.09 11.45
C VAL A 178 -17.78 -1.96 12.56
N ALA A 179 -17.45 -1.37 13.70
CA ALA A 179 -16.89 -2.10 14.83
C ALA A 179 -17.88 -3.18 15.33
N ASP A 180 -19.16 -2.85 15.39
CA ASP A 180 -20.23 -3.79 15.78
C ASP A 180 -20.41 -4.90 14.73
N ALA A 181 -20.39 -4.56 13.44
CA ALA A 181 -20.45 -5.56 12.37
C ALA A 181 -19.25 -6.52 12.40
N VAL A 182 -18.05 -6.02 12.72
CA VAL A 182 -16.85 -6.86 12.89
C VAL A 182 -16.92 -7.68 14.19
N ALA A 183 -17.52 -7.15 15.26
CA ALA A 183 -17.75 -7.89 16.50
C ALA A 183 -18.73 -9.06 16.30
N LEU A 184 -19.79 -8.85 15.52
CA LEU A 184 -20.69 -9.92 15.09
C LEU A 184 -19.95 -10.95 14.23
N LEU A 185 -19.14 -10.49 13.27
CA LEU A 185 -18.33 -11.36 12.42
C LEU A 185 -17.36 -12.27 13.21
N ALA A 186 -16.85 -11.79 14.35
CA ALA A 186 -15.98 -12.59 15.22
C ALA A 186 -16.72 -13.77 15.89
N SER A 187 -18.06 -13.74 15.92
CA SER A 187 -18.89 -14.78 16.54
C SER A 187 -19.61 -15.63 15.49
N GLU A 188 -20.22 -14.99 14.49
CA GLU A 188 -21.00 -15.66 13.45
C GLU A 188 -20.68 -15.07 12.07
N VAL A 189 -20.41 -15.95 11.10
CA VAL A 189 -20.11 -15.56 9.73
C VAL A 189 -21.36 -15.76 8.87
N PRO A 190 -21.88 -14.72 8.19
CA PRO A 190 -23.04 -14.84 7.29
C PRO A 190 -22.71 -15.65 6.03
N LEU A 191 -22.70 -16.98 6.16
CA LEU A 191 -22.45 -17.92 5.08
C LEU A 191 -23.68 -18.06 4.18
N ALA A 192 -23.47 -18.06 2.87
CA ALA A 192 -24.51 -18.43 1.92
C ALA A 192 -24.73 -19.96 1.94
N PRO A 193 -25.91 -20.46 1.50
CA PRO A 193 -26.14 -21.91 1.40
C PRO A 193 -25.09 -22.65 0.56
N ALA A 194 -24.53 -21.97 -0.44
CA ALA A 194 -23.45 -22.49 -1.28
C ALA A 194 -22.17 -22.84 -0.49
N ALA A 195 -21.94 -22.23 0.68
CA ALA A 195 -20.77 -22.50 1.51
C ALA A 195 -20.72 -23.93 2.09
N ALA A 196 -21.82 -24.69 2.00
CA ALA A 196 -21.86 -26.10 2.37
C ALA A 196 -21.16 -27.02 1.35
N ALA A 197 -20.84 -26.52 0.14
CA ALA A 197 -20.09 -27.26 -0.86
C ALA A 197 -18.64 -27.53 -0.41
N PRO A 198 -17.97 -28.55 -0.98
CA PRO A 198 -16.58 -28.85 -0.69
C PRO A 198 -15.68 -27.61 -0.86
N ALA A 199 -14.76 -27.40 0.08
CA ALA A 199 -13.84 -26.28 0.06
C ALA A 199 -12.97 -26.28 -1.21
N GLU A 200 -12.57 -27.47 -1.68
CA GLU A 200 -11.78 -27.62 -2.90
C GLU A 200 -12.51 -27.01 -4.11
N GLU A 201 -13.77 -27.35 -4.31
CA GLU A 201 -14.57 -26.86 -5.44
C GLU A 201 -14.91 -25.36 -5.30
N MET A 202 -15.33 -24.93 -4.11
CA MET A 202 -15.89 -23.59 -3.91
C MET A 202 -14.83 -22.51 -3.67
N LEU A 203 -13.66 -22.85 -3.10
CA LEU A 203 -12.61 -21.87 -2.77
C LEU A 203 -11.48 -21.81 -3.80
N HIS A 204 -11.11 -22.93 -4.43
CA HIS A 204 -10.03 -22.89 -5.43
C HIS A 204 -10.45 -22.11 -6.67
N GLY A 205 -11.67 -22.31 -7.18
CA GLY A 205 -12.14 -21.57 -8.37
C GLY A 205 -12.06 -20.04 -8.25
N PRO A 206 -12.52 -19.41 -7.15
CA PRO A 206 -12.29 -17.98 -6.90
C PRO A 206 -10.81 -17.59 -6.71
N ALA A 207 -10.01 -18.41 -6.03
CA ALA A 207 -8.59 -18.14 -5.83
C ALA A 207 -7.80 -18.18 -7.15
N ASP A 208 -8.06 -19.17 -7.99
CA ASP A 208 -7.48 -19.33 -9.33
C ASP A 208 -7.87 -18.16 -10.24
N ARG A 209 -9.12 -17.69 -10.17
CA ARG A 209 -9.54 -16.47 -10.89
C ARG A 209 -8.78 -15.23 -10.42
N ALA A 210 -8.50 -15.10 -9.12
CA ALA A 210 -7.69 -13.99 -8.61
C ALA A 210 -6.24 -14.07 -9.10
N GLU A 211 -5.67 -15.27 -9.18
CA GLU A 211 -4.35 -15.52 -9.78
C GLU A 211 -4.33 -15.19 -11.28
N GLN A 212 -5.32 -15.66 -12.05
CA GLN A 212 -5.44 -15.36 -13.48
C GLN A 212 -5.57 -13.86 -13.76
N GLN A 213 -6.36 -13.14 -12.96
CA GLN A 213 -6.47 -11.69 -13.08
C GLN A 213 -5.15 -10.98 -12.79
N LEU A 214 -4.41 -11.45 -11.79
CA LEU A 214 -3.07 -10.95 -11.46
C LEU A 214 -2.10 -11.21 -12.61
N LEU A 215 -2.02 -12.44 -13.12
CA LEU A 215 -1.16 -12.82 -14.23
C LEU A 215 -1.48 -12.01 -15.49
N GLY A 216 -2.78 -11.86 -15.81
CA GLY A 216 -3.22 -11.02 -16.93
C GLY A 216 -2.86 -9.54 -16.76
N ALA A 217 -2.98 -9.00 -15.54
CA ALA A 217 -2.57 -7.63 -15.25
C ALA A 217 -1.05 -7.42 -15.36
N VAL A 218 -0.26 -8.39 -14.89
CA VAL A 218 1.21 -8.38 -15.02
C VAL A 218 1.63 -8.47 -16.48
N ALA A 219 0.99 -9.35 -17.27
CA ALA A 219 1.24 -9.48 -18.71
C ALA A 219 0.89 -8.20 -19.49
N ALA A 220 -0.09 -7.41 -19.00
CA ALA A 220 -0.47 -6.14 -19.60
C ALA A 220 0.38 -4.94 -19.13
N LEU A 221 1.38 -5.13 -18.26
CA LEU A 221 2.24 -4.04 -17.81
C LEU A 221 3.13 -3.52 -18.95
N PRO A 222 3.33 -2.19 -19.05
CA PRO A 222 4.14 -1.62 -20.11
C PRO A 222 5.59 -2.13 -20.02
N SER A 223 6.11 -2.67 -21.13
CA SER A 223 7.52 -3.02 -21.32
C SER A 223 8.35 -1.73 -21.28
N GLY A 224 9.33 -1.66 -20.37
CA GLY A 224 9.95 -0.41 -19.91
C GLY A 224 10.96 0.23 -20.88
N GLN A 225 10.65 0.26 -22.18
CA GLN A 225 11.55 0.71 -23.25
C GLN A 225 11.03 1.94 -24.03
N ALA A 226 9.95 2.58 -23.58
CA ALA A 226 9.45 3.77 -24.28
C ALA A 226 10.36 4.98 -23.98
N VAL A 227 11.01 5.48 -25.03
CA VAL A 227 11.79 6.74 -25.12
C VAL A 227 10.88 7.98 -25.09
N GLU A 228 9.59 7.81 -24.78
CA GLU A 228 8.62 8.89 -24.72
C GLU A 228 8.73 9.71 -23.42
N PRO A 229 8.37 11.00 -23.44
CA PRO A 229 8.29 11.80 -22.24
C PRO A 229 7.38 11.12 -21.22
N TYR A 230 7.84 11.11 -19.97
CA TYR A 230 7.17 10.41 -18.87
C TYR A 230 5.69 10.79 -18.76
N ASN A 231 4.81 9.79 -18.64
CA ASN A 231 3.37 9.98 -18.49
C ASN A 231 2.84 9.35 -17.19
N GLU A 232 2.21 10.16 -16.33
CA GLU A 232 1.57 9.75 -15.07
C GLU A 232 0.51 8.65 -15.26
N ALA A 233 -0.13 8.58 -16.42
CA ALA A 233 -1.07 7.51 -16.76
C ALA A 233 -0.42 6.12 -16.75
N GLN A 234 0.90 6.03 -16.92
CA GLN A 234 1.62 4.76 -16.87
C GLN A 234 1.69 4.16 -15.46
N ASP A 235 1.40 4.92 -14.40
CA ASP A 235 1.46 4.42 -13.02
C ASP A 235 0.18 3.63 -12.64
N ALA A 236 -0.95 3.89 -13.31
CA ALA A 236 -2.24 3.28 -12.99
C ALA A 236 -2.29 1.74 -13.18
N PRO A 237 -1.75 1.14 -14.26
CA PRO A 237 -1.66 -0.32 -14.39
C PRO A 237 -0.83 -0.98 -13.28
N TRP A 238 0.22 -0.32 -12.80
CA TRP A 238 1.04 -0.81 -11.69
C TRP A 238 0.29 -0.76 -10.36
N HIS A 239 -0.46 0.31 -10.09
CA HIS A 239 -1.31 0.40 -8.90
C HIS A 239 -2.44 -0.65 -8.92
N ARG A 240 -3.01 -0.94 -10.09
CA ARG A 240 -4.00 -2.02 -10.27
C ARG A 240 -3.38 -3.39 -9.99
N THR A 241 -2.21 -3.67 -10.56
CA THR A 241 -1.47 -4.92 -10.33
C THR A 241 -1.17 -5.12 -8.85
N ARG A 242 -0.77 -4.06 -8.14
CA ARG A 242 -0.56 -4.09 -6.68
C ARG A 242 -1.82 -4.48 -5.91
N LEU A 243 -2.98 -3.96 -6.31
CA LEU A 243 -4.25 -4.34 -5.68
C LEU A 243 -4.56 -5.83 -5.93
N LEU A 244 -4.43 -6.29 -7.18
CA LEU A 244 -4.68 -7.69 -7.55
C LEU A 244 -3.73 -8.66 -6.84
N LEU A 245 -2.45 -8.31 -6.72
CA LEU A 245 -1.46 -9.09 -5.97
C LEU A 245 -1.87 -9.25 -4.51
N ARG A 246 -2.37 -8.18 -3.89
CA ARG A 246 -2.86 -8.24 -2.50
C ARG A 246 -4.10 -9.11 -2.37
N LEU A 247 -5.05 -9.03 -3.31
CA LEU A 247 -6.24 -9.90 -3.32
C LEU A 247 -5.86 -11.37 -3.48
N HIS A 248 -4.95 -11.69 -4.39
CA HIS A 248 -4.44 -13.04 -4.57
C HIS A 248 -3.71 -13.55 -3.32
N ARG A 249 -2.88 -12.73 -2.67
CA ARG A 249 -2.24 -13.09 -1.40
C ARG A 249 -3.25 -13.43 -0.30
N TYR A 250 -4.31 -12.65 -0.15
CA TYR A 250 -5.36 -12.96 0.84
C TYR A 250 -6.15 -14.22 0.47
N ALA A 251 -6.43 -14.44 -0.82
CA ALA A 251 -7.06 -15.67 -1.28
C ALA A 251 -6.19 -16.91 -1.00
N HIS A 252 -4.89 -16.80 -1.26
CA HIS A 252 -3.90 -17.84 -0.97
C HIS A 252 -3.80 -18.14 0.53
N GLU A 253 -3.79 -17.10 1.37
CA GLU A 253 -3.79 -17.27 2.83
C GLU A 253 -4.99 -18.08 3.33
N VAL A 254 -6.18 -17.88 2.74
CA VAL A 254 -7.39 -18.64 3.09
C VAL A 254 -7.29 -20.10 2.63
N VAL A 255 -6.89 -20.32 1.38
CA VAL A 255 -6.87 -21.67 0.78
C VAL A 255 -5.73 -22.53 1.33
N ARG A 256 -4.57 -21.94 1.59
CA ARG A 256 -3.35 -22.66 2.03
C ARG A 256 -3.06 -22.51 3.52
N GLY A 257 -3.79 -21.68 4.24
CA GLY A 257 -3.58 -21.39 5.66
C GLY A 257 -2.35 -20.53 5.97
N ALA A 258 -1.59 -20.11 4.96
CA ALA A 258 -0.36 -19.33 5.13
C ALA A 258 -0.12 -18.36 3.96
N PRO A 259 0.55 -17.22 4.21
CA PRO A 259 0.96 -16.31 3.16
C PRO A 259 2.06 -16.95 2.30
N ASP A 260 1.99 -16.73 0.99
CA ASP A 260 3.05 -17.14 0.07
C ASP A 260 4.30 -16.26 0.27
N PRO A 261 5.44 -16.81 0.73
CA PRO A 261 6.67 -16.05 0.92
C PRO A 261 7.25 -15.55 -0.41
N VAL A 262 7.00 -16.23 -1.52
CA VAL A 262 7.54 -15.87 -2.85
C VAL A 262 6.95 -14.54 -3.34
N LEU A 263 5.71 -14.25 -2.97
CA LEU A 263 5.03 -13.00 -3.34
C LEU A 263 5.38 -11.81 -2.44
N ALA A 264 6.21 -12.00 -1.40
CA ALA A 264 6.60 -10.94 -0.49
C ALA A 264 7.49 -9.89 -1.19
N ALA A 265 8.52 -10.34 -1.90
CA ALA A 265 9.45 -9.47 -2.64
C ALA A 265 8.77 -8.64 -3.75
N PRO A 266 8.00 -9.23 -4.69
CA PRO A 266 7.29 -8.45 -5.70
C PRO A 266 6.22 -7.53 -5.09
N GLY A 267 5.59 -7.96 -3.98
CA GLY A 267 4.69 -7.10 -3.21
C GLY A 267 5.37 -5.84 -2.68
N HIS A 268 6.56 -6.01 -2.08
CA HIS A 268 7.35 -4.90 -1.58
C HIS A 268 7.81 -3.96 -2.71
N ALA A 269 8.23 -4.49 -3.85
CA ALA A 269 8.60 -3.68 -5.01
C ALA A 269 7.44 -2.79 -5.50
N LEU A 270 6.20 -3.31 -5.51
CA LEU A 270 5.01 -2.52 -5.87
C LEU A 270 4.64 -1.47 -4.81
N ASP A 271 4.92 -1.74 -3.52
CA ASP A 271 4.79 -0.73 -2.46
C ASP A 271 5.79 0.42 -2.66
N LEU A 272 7.06 0.10 -2.92
CA LEU A 272 8.10 1.10 -3.24
C LEU A 272 7.73 1.94 -4.48
N HIS A 273 7.22 1.29 -5.54
CA HIS A 273 6.70 1.99 -6.72
C HIS A 273 5.61 2.99 -6.35
N ARG A 274 4.64 2.58 -5.52
CA ARG A 274 3.55 3.46 -5.08
C ARG A 274 4.10 4.65 -4.30
N ASP A 275 4.97 4.40 -3.31
CA ASP A 275 5.50 5.45 -2.44
C ASP A 275 6.32 6.47 -3.24
N ALA A 276 7.16 6.00 -4.17
CA ALA A 276 7.92 6.86 -5.07
C ALA A 276 7.00 7.68 -6.01
N SER A 277 5.94 7.07 -6.56
CA SER A 277 4.99 7.78 -7.43
C SER A 277 4.22 8.87 -6.68
N GLU A 278 3.79 8.62 -5.44
CA GLU A 278 3.10 9.60 -4.61
C GLU A 278 4.05 10.72 -4.14
N ALA A 279 5.32 10.39 -3.86
CA ALA A 279 6.37 11.35 -3.52
C ALA A 279 6.68 12.29 -4.69
N ALA A 280 6.83 11.76 -5.91
CA ALA A 280 7.03 12.54 -7.13
C ALA A 280 5.86 13.50 -7.38
N ALA A 281 4.62 13.04 -7.18
CA ALA A 281 3.42 13.87 -7.31
C ALA A 281 3.36 15.00 -6.27
N ALA A 282 3.80 14.73 -5.04
CA ALA A 282 3.90 15.75 -3.99
C ALA A 282 4.95 16.82 -4.32
N ALA A 283 6.14 16.44 -4.81
CA ALA A 283 7.16 17.37 -5.26
C ALA A 283 6.66 18.25 -6.42
N ALA A 284 6.01 17.66 -7.41
CA ALA A 284 5.40 18.39 -8.53
C ALA A 284 4.29 19.35 -8.07
N SER A 285 3.45 18.94 -7.12
CA SER A 285 2.44 19.81 -6.53
C SER A 285 3.06 20.97 -5.76
N ALA A 286 4.13 20.73 -4.99
CA ALA A 286 4.83 21.78 -4.27
C ALA A 286 5.46 22.80 -5.22
N ALA A 287 5.99 22.36 -6.37
CA ALA A 287 6.56 23.22 -7.40
C ALA A 287 5.52 24.17 -8.05
N ARG A 288 4.22 23.83 -7.99
CA ARG A 288 3.12 24.70 -8.45
C ARG A 288 2.69 25.75 -7.42
N THR A 289 3.35 25.83 -6.27
CA THR A 289 3.05 26.83 -5.24
C THR A 289 3.38 28.24 -5.77
N PRO A 290 2.46 29.22 -5.67
CA PRO A 290 2.73 30.56 -6.16
C PRO A 290 3.85 31.25 -5.37
N ARG A 291 4.62 32.11 -6.03
CA ARG A 291 5.68 32.95 -5.42
C ARG A 291 6.85 32.18 -4.78
N ILE A 292 7.14 30.96 -5.23
CA ILE A 292 8.38 30.27 -4.83
C ILE A 292 9.59 30.82 -5.61
N ALA A 293 10.78 30.79 -5.00
CA ALA A 293 12.00 31.22 -5.66
C ALA A 293 12.41 30.24 -6.78
N PRO A 294 13.03 30.68 -7.89
CA PRO A 294 13.46 29.81 -8.97
C PRO A 294 14.37 28.65 -8.51
N ALA A 295 15.30 28.90 -7.58
CA ALA A 295 16.17 27.86 -7.02
C ALA A 295 15.38 26.78 -6.26
N THR A 296 14.28 27.16 -5.59
CA THR A 296 13.38 26.21 -4.91
C THR A 296 12.57 25.39 -5.92
N ALA A 297 12.07 26.02 -6.99
CA ALA A 297 11.40 25.32 -8.07
C ALA A 297 12.33 24.31 -8.78
N TYR A 298 13.58 24.70 -9.00
CA TYR A 298 14.62 23.82 -9.55
C TYR A 298 14.87 22.61 -8.65
N ALA A 299 15.09 22.83 -7.34
CA ALA A 299 15.30 21.74 -6.38
C ALA A 299 14.11 20.76 -6.33
N LEU A 300 12.87 21.26 -6.38
CA LEU A 300 11.67 20.42 -6.46
C LEU A 300 11.56 19.66 -7.79
N GLY A 301 12.04 20.23 -8.90
CA GLY A 301 12.12 19.55 -10.19
C GLY A 301 13.14 18.40 -10.17
N VAL A 302 14.32 18.61 -9.59
CA VAL A 302 15.33 17.56 -9.42
C VAL A 302 14.81 16.45 -8.51
N LEU A 303 14.19 16.82 -7.38
CA LEU A 303 13.57 15.86 -6.46
C LEU A 303 12.45 15.05 -7.14
N HIS A 304 11.62 15.70 -7.96
CA HIS A 304 10.62 14.98 -8.75
C HIS A 304 11.27 13.95 -9.68
N ALA A 305 12.30 14.35 -10.44
CA ALA A 305 13.01 13.47 -11.36
C ALA A 305 13.67 12.28 -10.63
N ASP A 306 14.30 12.52 -9.48
CA ASP A 306 14.84 11.49 -8.60
C ASP A 306 13.76 10.45 -8.20
N GLN A 307 12.61 10.91 -7.73
CA GLN A 307 11.51 10.00 -7.38
C GLN A 307 10.93 9.27 -8.60
N ARG A 308 10.99 9.85 -9.81
CA ARG A 308 10.63 9.14 -11.06
C ARG A 308 11.64 8.04 -11.42
N HIS A 309 12.93 8.25 -11.13
CA HIS A 309 13.93 7.20 -11.28
C HIS A 309 13.68 6.06 -10.30
N GLU A 310 13.35 6.37 -9.04
CA GLU A 310 12.96 5.38 -8.03
C GLU A 310 11.74 4.56 -8.46
N VAL A 311 10.73 5.18 -9.08
CA VAL A 311 9.60 4.45 -9.68
C VAL A 311 10.09 3.44 -10.72
N THR A 312 11.02 3.85 -11.58
CA THR A 312 11.57 2.99 -12.64
C THR A 312 12.41 1.86 -12.06
N ALA A 313 13.23 2.15 -11.04
CA ALA A 313 14.00 1.16 -10.30
C ALA A 313 13.09 0.11 -9.64
N ALA A 314 12.01 0.54 -8.99
CA ALA A 314 11.02 -0.36 -8.39
C ALA A 314 10.33 -1.26 -9.43
N ARG A 315 10.07 -0.77 -10.65
CA ARG A 315 9.59 -1.61 -11.77
C ARG A 315 10.61 -2.67 -12.18
N GLY A 316 11.89 -2.31 -12.19
CA GLY A 316 12.99 -3.25 -12.43
C GLY A 316 13.05 -4.35 -11.37
N VAL A 317 13.03 -3.97 -10.08
CA VAL A 317 13.01 -4.91 -8.95
C VAL A 317 11.80 -5.83 -8.99
N PHE A 318 10.61 -5.30 -9.32
CA PHE A 318 9.42 -6.13 -9.50
C PHE A 318 9.63 -7.19 -10.59
N ARG A 319 10.18 -6.80 -11.76
CA ARG A 319 10.41 -7.74 -12.86
C ARG A 319 11.42 -8.83 -12.51
N THR A 320 12.48 -8.52 -11.77
CA THR A 320 13.48 -9.52 -11.37
C THR A 320 13.00 -10.43 -10.24
N SER A 321 12.13 -9.92 -9.36
CA SER A 321 11.56 -10.69 -8.24
C SER A 321 10.27 -11.44 -8.59
N TRP A 322 9.67 -11.20 -9.77
CA TRP A 322 8.44 -11.85 -10.18
C TRP A 322 8.68 -13.35 -10.49
N PRO A 323 8.09 -14.28 -9.70
CA PRO A 323 8.46 -15.69 -9.77
C PRO A 323 8.04 -16.38 -11.08
N TYR A 324 6.97 -15.91 -11.72
CA TYR A 324 6.46 -16.47 -12.96
C TYR A 324 7.14 -15.90 -14.21
N ALA A 325 8.08 -14.95 -14.06
CA ALA A 325 8.84 -14.40 -15.19
C ALA A 325 9.79 -15.44 -15.82
N ALA A 326 10.28 -16.40 -15.03
CA ALA A 326 11.16 -17.46 -15.52
C ALA A 326 10.43 -18.47 -16.43
N ALA A 327 9.10 -18.61 -16.30
CA ALA A 327 8.30 -19.52 -17.13
C ALA A 327 8.03 -18.97 -18.55
N VAL A 328 8.30 -17.68 -18.80
CA VAL A 328 8.10 -17.03 -20.10
C VAL A 328 9.40 -16.99 -20.94
N ILE A 329 10.52 -17.48 -20.40
CA ILE A 329 11.84 -17.53 -21.08
C ILE A 329 12.30 -18.99 -21.31
N ALA A 330 11.37 -19.94 -21.37
CA ALA A 330 11.66 -21.27 -21.90
C ALA A 330 11.21 -21.31 -23.38
N PRO A 331 12.14 -21.27 -24.36
CA PRO A 331 11.83 -21.50 -25.76
C PRO A 331 11.41 -22.94 -26.06
#